data_AF-A0A528U310-F1
#
_entry.id   AF-A0A528U310-F1
#
_cell.length_a   1.000
_cell.length_b   1.000
_cell.length_c   1.000
_cell.angle_alpha   90.00
_cell.angle_beta   90.00
_cell.angle_gamma   90.00
#
_symmetry.space_group_name_H-M   'P 1'
#
loop_
_entity.id
_entity.type
_entity.pdbx_description
1 polymer ?
#
loop_
_entity_poly.entity_id
_entity_poly.type
_entity_poly.pdbx_seq_one_letter_code
_entity_poly.pdbx_strand_id
1 'polypeptide(L)'
;MNHDAYDNAYIAGILNSVKTIAMVGASANDVRPSYFVLKYLLGKGFSVFPINPGQAGKEILGRMTYARLADVPEPIDMVDVFRGSTAVPGVVDEVLR
;
A
#
# COMPACT_ATOMS: atom_id res chain seq x y z
N MET A 1 -16.55 -13.45 -11.15
CA MET A 1 -16.34 -13.59 -9.69
C MET A 1 -17.11 -12.46 -9.02
N ASN A 2 -17.76 -12.74 -7.89
CA ASN A 2 -18.33 -11.70 -7.02
C ASN A 2 -17.27 -11.35 -5.98
N HIS A 3 -16.89 -10.07 -5.90
CA HIS A 3 -15.86 -9.57 -4.98
C HIS A 3 -16.45 -8.66 -3.89
N ASP A 4 -17.79 -8.65 -3.73
CA ASP A 4 -18.48 -7.83 -2.74
C ASP A 4 -18.40 -8.41 -1.32
N ALA A 5 -18.09 -9.71 -1.19
CA ALA A 5 -17.91 -10.38 0.09
C ALA A 5 -16.90 -11.53 0.00
N TYR A 6 -16.13 -11.71 1.07
CA TYR A 6 -15.24 -12.84 1.28
C TYR A 6 -15.35 -13.32 2.73
N ASP A 7 -15.07 -14.60 2.97
CA ASP A 7 -15.05 -15.14 4.32
C ASP A 7 -13.94 -14.50 5.17
N ASN A 8 -14.24 -14.20 6.44
CA ASN A 8 -13.28 -13.62 7.37
C ASN A 8 -12.01 -14.48 7.51
N ALA A 9 -12.15 -15.82 7.47
CA ALA A 9 -11.01 -16.73 7.56
C ALA A 9 -10.07 -16.62 6.34
N TYR A 10 -10.63 -16.37 5.15
CA TYR A 10 -9.85 -16.17 3.93
C TYR A 10 -9.05 -14.86 4.01
N ILE A 11 -9.70 -13.75 4.40
CA ILE A 11 -9.04 -12.45 4.59
C ILE A 11 -7.96 -12.52 5.66
N ALA A 12 -8.24 -13.19 6.79
CA ALA A 12 -7.25 -13.40 7.84
C ALA A 12 -6.05 -14.24 7.35
N GLY A 13 -6.29 -15.25 6.51
CA GLY A 13 -5.24 -16.05 5.87
C GLY A 13 -4.28 -15.19 5.04
N ILE A 14 -4.82 -14.31 4.18
CA ILE A 14 -4.02 -13.37 3.39
C ILE A 14 -3.19 -12.46 4.29
N LEU A 15 -3.80 -11.83 5.30
CA LEU A 15 -3.11 -10.91 6.20
C LEU A 15 -2.02 -11.61 7.04
N ASN A 16 -2.16 -12.90 7.33
CA ASN A 16 -1.14 -13.68 8.03
C ASN A 16 0.03 -14.08 7.12
N SER A 17 -0.18 -14.20 5.80
CA SER A 17 0.90 -14.53 4.85
C SER A 17 1.66 -13.32 4.35
N VAL A 18 1.02 -12.15 4.32
CA VAL A 18 1.62 -10.88 3.85
C VAL A 18 2.64 -10.36 4.85
N LYS A 19 3.83 -10.00 4.36
CA LYS A 19 4.91 -9.40 5.15
C LYS A 19 5.19 -7.97 4.70
N THR A 20 5.20 -7.74 3.38
CA THR A 20 5.47 -6.44 2.77
C THR A 20 4.25 -5.88 2.05
N ILE A 21 3.96 -4.60 2.29
CA ILE A 21 2.82 -3.90 1.71
C ILE A 21 3.33 -2.64 1.02
N ALA A 22 2.98 -2.43 -0.25
CA ALA A 22 3.16 -1.15 -0.90
C ALA A 22 1.86 -0.35 -0.87
N MET A 23 1.89 0.85 -0.27
CA MET A 23 0.72 1.71 -0.16
C MET A 23 0.74 2.80 -1.22
N VAL A 24 -0.07 2.62 -2.27
CA VAL A 24 -0.20 3.56 -3.39
C VAL A 24 -1.12 4.71 -3.02
N GLY A 25 -0.63 5.94 -3.14
CA GLY A 25 -1.38 7.12 -2.70
C GLY A 25 -1.18 7.44 -1.22
N ALA A 26 -0.10 6.96 -0.62
CA ALA A 26 0.30 7.35 0.73
C ALA A 26 0.44 8.88 0.84
N SER A 27 -0.05 9.47 1.92
CA SER A 27 -0.02 10.91 2.17
C SER A 27 0.63 11.20 3.50
N ALA A 28 1.39 12.30 3.58
CA ALA A 28 1.90 12.84 4.84
C ALA A 28 0.85 13.67 5.60
N ASN A 29 -0.29 13.97 4.97
CA ASN A 29 -1.38 14.72 5.58
C ASN A 29 -2.17 13.81 6.53
N ASP A 30 -2.17 14.16 7.81
CA ASP A 30 -2.76 13.36 8.88
C ASP A 30 -4.30 13.27 8.83
N VAL A 31 -5.00 14.12 8.07
CA VAL A 31 -6.45 13.98 7.86
C VAL A 31 -6.80 13.03 6.72
N ARG A 32 -5.82 12.51 5.97
CA ARG A 32 -6.06 11.58 4.86
C ARG A 32 -6.15 10.14 5.37
N PRO A 33 -7.12 9.33 4.88
CA PRO A 33 -7.24 7.93 5.28
C PRO A 33 -5.95 7.12 5.13
N SER A 34 -5.19 7.34 4.05
CA SER A 34 -3.92 6.62 3.82
C SER A 34 -2.88 6.88 4.90
N TYR A 35 -2.86 8.05 5.54
CA TYR A 35 -1.96 8.33 6.67
C TYR A 35 -2.30 7.43 7.87
N PHE A 36 -3.60 7.32 8.21
CA PHE A 36 -4.06 6.49 9.32
C PHE A 36 -3.80 5.01 9.08
N VAL A 37 -4.11 4.50 7.88
CA VAL A 37 -3.89 3.08 7.56
C VAL A 37 -2.41 2.75 7.54
N LEU A 38 -1.56 3.62 6.98
CA LEU A 38 -0.10 3.46 7.04
C LEU A 38 0.38 3.37 8.49
N LYS A 39 -0.04 4.31 9.35
CA LYS A 39 0.30 4.31 10.77
C LYS A 39 -0.15 3.03 11.48
N TYR A 40 -1.36 2.58 11.20
CA TYR A 40 -1.94 1.39 11.80
C TYR A 40 -1.16 0.12 11.40
N LEU A 41 -0.89 -0.07 10.11
CA LEU A 41 -0.16 -1.23 9.62
C LEU A 41 1.27 -1.27 10.15
N LEU A 42 1.96 -0.13 10.19
CA LEU A 42 3.28 -0.02 10.83
C LEU A 42 3.20 -0.39 12.32
N GLY A 43 2.19 0.10 13.04
CA GLY A 43 1.96 -0.24 14.45
C GLY A 43 1.60 -1.72 14.70
N LYS A 44 1.12 -2.43 13.66
CA LYS A 44 0.88 -3.88 13.69
C LYS A 44 2.09 -4.71 13.27
N GLY A 45 3.20 -4.06 12.90
CA GLY A 45 4.46 -4.73 12.57
C GLY A 45 4.61 -5.12 11.09
N PHE A 46 3.73 -4.64 10.20
CA PHE A 46 3.90 -4.84 8.76
C PHE A 46 5.03 -3.97 8.20
N SER A 47 5.75 -4.49 7.20
CA SER A 47 6.69 -3.70 6.42
C SER A 47 5.96 -2.94 5.32
N VAL A 48 5.61 -1.67 5.57
CA VAL A 48 4.86 -0.84 4.61
C VAL A 48 5.71 0.18 3.87
N PHE A 49 5.74 0.12 2.54
CA PHE A 49 6.43 1.06 1.65
C PHE A 49 5.45 2.10 1.09
N PRO A 50 5.56 3.38 1.45
CA PRO A 50 4.73 4.44 0.89
C PRO A 50 5.08 4.69 -0.58
N ILE A 51 4.08 4.74 -1.46
CA ILE A 51 4.25 5.07 -2.88
C ILE A 51 3.48 6.36 -3.20
N ASN A 52 4.22 7.42 -3.53
CA ASN A 52 3.68 8.70 -3.96
C ASN A 52 4.74 9.52 -4.73
N PRO A 53 4.59 9.71 -6.05
CA PRO A 53 5.53 10.51 -6.85
C PRO A 53 5.76 11.93 -6.31
N GLY A 54 4.73 12.57 -5.75
CA GLY A 54 4.83 13.93 -5.21
C GLY A 54 5.55 14.03 -3.86
N GLN A 55 5.84 12.89 -3.22
CA GLN A 55 6.57 12.82 -1.95
C GLN A 55 7.83 11.94 -2.05
N ALA A 56 8.23 11.55 -3.27
CA ALA A 56 9.39 10.69 -3.48
C ALA A 56 10.66 11.28 -2.84
N GLY A 57 11.44 10.44 -2.17
CA GLY A 57 12.66 10.84 -1.46
C GLY A 57 12.43 11.48 -0.09
N LYS A 58 11.18 11.60 0.35
CA LYS A 58 10.81 12.06 1.69
C LYS A 58 10.31 10.91 2.55
N GLU A 59 10.23 11.15 3.85
CA GLU A 59 9.66 10.19 4.78
C GLU A 59 8.20 10.49 5.11
N ILE A 60 7.40 9.43 5.22
CA ILE A 60 6.07 9.47 5.84
C ILE A 60 6.12 8.46 6.99
N LEU A 61 5.90 8.92 8.21
CA LEU A 61 5.94 8.07 9.42
C LEU A 61 7.25 7.28 9.55
N GLY A 62 8.38 7.90 9.22
CA GLY A 62 9.71 7.28 9.29
C GLY A 62 9.98 6.25 8.18
N ARG A 63 9.15 6.18 7.14
CA ARG A 63 9.36 5.31 5.98
C ARG A 63 9.68 6.15 4.74
N MET A 64 10.78 5.83 4.07
CA MET A 64 11.13 6.40 2.77
C MET A 64 9.99 6.19 1.77
N THR A 65 9.59 7.26 1.09
CA THR A 65 8.54 7.24 0.08
C THR A 65 9.14 7.11 -1.31
N TYR A 66 8.60 6.17 -2.08
CA TYR A 66 9.03 5.88 -3.44
C TYR A 66 8.08 6.51 -4.45
N ALA A 67 8.60 6.82 -5.64
CA ALA A 67 7.76 7.35 -6.72
C ALA A 67 6.90 6.24 -7.35
N ARG A 68 7.47 5.05 -7.51
CA ARG A 68 6.89 3.91 -8.24
C ARG A 68 7.05 2.63 -7.41
N LEU A 69 6.19 1.64 -7.65
CA LEU A 69 6.31 0.29 -7.10
C LEU A 69 7.64 -0.34 -7.48
N ALA A 70 8.09 -0.15 -8.73
CA ALA A 70 9.36 -0.69 -9.22
C ALA A 70 10.62 -0.10 -8.54
N ASP A 71 10.47 1.00 -7.80
CA ASP A 71 11.59 1.61 -7.06
C ASP A 71 11.76 1.00 -5.66
N VAL A 72 10.84 0.14 -5.21
CA VAL A 72 10.91 -0.51 -3.90
C VAL A 72 12.01 -1.58 -3.92
N PRO A 73 12.95 -1.60 -2.94
CA PRO A 73 14.12 -2.47 -2.98
C PRO A 73 13.84 -3.92 -2.54
N GLU A 74 12.60 -4.24 -2.17
CA GLU A 74 12.19 -5.53 -1.63
C GLU A 74 10.94 -6.05 -2.36
N PRO A 75 10.73 -7.38 -2.44
CA PRO A 75 9.50 -7.95 -2.97
C PRO A 75 8.26 -7.43 -2.23
N ILE A 76 7.16 -7.22 -2.95
CA ILE A 76 5.89 -6.73 -2.43
C ILE A 76 4.88 -7.87 -2.43
N ASP A 77 4.34 -8.22 -1.25
CA ASP A 77 3.30 -9.25 -1.13
C ASP A 77 1.89 -8.70 -1.42
N MET A 78 1.66 -7.42 -1.09
CA MET A 78 0.36 -6.77 -1.22
C MET A 78 0.50 -5.32 -1.69
N VAL A 79 -0.40 -4.88 -2.56
CA VAL A 79 -0.57 -3.48 -2.94
C VAL A 79 -1.89 -2.95 -2.39
N ASP A 80 -1.81 -1.93 -1.55
CA ASP A 80 -2.95 -1.24 -0.93
C ASP A 80 -3.15 0.13 -1.59
N VAL A 81 -4.33 0.39 -2.15
CA VAL A 81 -4.54 1.49 -3.12
C VAL A 81 -5.50 2.56 -2.56
N PHE A 82 -4.95 3.73 -2.26
CA PHE A 82 -5.67 4.94 -1.83
C PHE A 82 -5.73 6.00 -2.94
N ARG A 83 -6.06 5.57 -4.17
CA ARG A 83 -6.24 6.44 -5.34
C ARG A 83 -7.68 6.35 -5.84
N GLY A 84 -8.13 7.38 -6.55
CA GLY A 84 -9.39 7.32 -7.26
C GLY A 84 -9.41 6.16 -8.26
N SER A 85 -10.59 5.58 -8.48
CA SER A 85 -10.78 4.36 -9.31
C SER A 85 -10.19 4.49 -10.72
N THR A 86 -10.19 5.69 -11.31
CA THR A 86 -9.61 5.97 -12.63
C THR A 86 -8.10 5.74 -12.71
N ALA A 87 -7.39 5.75 -11.58
CA ALA A 87 -5.95 5.49 -11.52
C ALA A 87 -5.62 3.99 -11.38
N VAL A 88 -6.60 3.15 -11.01
CA VAL A 88 -6.37 1.72 -10.72
C VAL A 88 -5.80 0.95 -11.92
N PRO A 89 -6.26 1.15 -13.18
CA PRO A 89 -5.68 0.43 -14.32
C PRO A 89 -4.16 0.60 -14.43
N GLY A 90 -3.65 1.83 -14.28
CA GLY A 90 -2.20 2.09 -14.33
C GLY A 90 -1.43 1.47 -13.17
N VAL A 91 -2.05 1.35 -11.98
CA VAL A 91 -1.45 0.64 -10.85
C VAL A 91 -1.37 -0.86 -11.14
N VAL A 92 -2.43 -1.45 -11.70
CA VAL A 92 -2.45 -2.87 -12.07
C VAL A 92 -1.39 -3.18 -13.13
N ASP A 93 -1.25 -2.33 -14.15
CA ASP A 93 -0.21 -2.48 -15.17
C ASP A 93 1.21 -2.46 -14.57
N GLU A 94 1.41 -1.70 -13.50
CA GLU A 94 2.69 -1.65 -12.79
C GLU A 94 2.93 -2.90 -11.92
N VAL A 95 1.88 -3.46 -11.32
CA VAL A 95 1.95 -4.70 -10.53
C VAL A 95 2.25 -5.94 -11.37
N LEU A 96 1.81 -5.96 -12.63
CA LEU A 96 1.96 -7.11 -13.53
C LEU A 96 3.30 -7.15 -14.29
N ARG A 97 4.18 -6.17 -14.08
CA ARG A 97 5.52 -6.11 -14.69
C ARG A 97 6.56 -6.78 -13.82
#